data_AF-A0A6G3XUC3-F1
#
_entry.id   AF-A0A6G3XUC3-F1
#
_cell.length_a   1.000
_cell.length_b   1.000
_cell.length_c   1.000
_cell.angle_alpha   90.00
_cell.angle_beta   90.00
_cell.angle_gamma   90.00
#
_symmetry.space_group_name_H-M   'P 1'
#
loop_
_entity.id
_entity.type
_entity.pdbx_description
1 polymer ?
#
loop_
_entity_poly.entity_id
_entity_poly.type
_entity_poly.pdbx_seq_one_letter_code
_entity_poly.pdbx_strand_id
1 'polypeptide(L)'
;MARTRVRTSLALFTGGLLAAATLTLGSAPGATAHPGHPGHEEPVAEDFQQVTLAKGAEETGEPMSLAVLPDRSVLHTSRSGELRITDSAGNTRISGTLPVYTHDEEGLQGVGVDPDFAENRAIYLFYAPPMDTPAGDAPET
;
A
#
# COMPACT_ATOMS: atom_id res chain seq x y z
N MET A 1 34.67 61.45 -32.60
CA MET A 1 34.69 60.22 -31.76
C MET A 1 33.61 59.29 -32.33
N ALA A 2 33.78 58.41 -33.32
CA ALA A 2 34.69 57.26 -33.54
C ALA A 2 34.57 56.21 -32.41
N ARG A 3 33.97 55.01 -32.58
CA ARG A 3 34.26 53.89 -33.54
C ARG A 3 32.97 53.12 -33.95
N THR A 4 32.65 53.00 -35.25
CA THR A 4 32.68 51.80 -36.15
C THR A 4 31.47 50.83 -36.02
N ARG A 5 30.45 50.89 -36.92
CA ARG A 5 30.12 50.03 -38.10
C ARG A 5 30.04 48.51 -37.79
N VAL A 6 29.06 47.71 -38.26
CA VAL A 6 28.72 47.38 -39.66
C VAL A 6 27.32 46.71 -39.73
N ARG A 7 26.57 46.98 -40.81
CA ARG A 7 25.38 46.25 -41.28
C ARG A 7 25.81 45.04 -42.12
N THR A 8 25.22 43.85 -41.95
CA THR A 8 25.32 42.74 -42.92
C THR A 8 24.07 41.85 -42.78
N SER A 9 23.04 42.03 -43.60
CA SER A 9 22.75 41.31 -44.85
C SER A 9 21.86 40.07 -44.67
N LEU A 10 20.62 40.25 -45.15
CA LEU A 10 19.72 39.31 -45.81
C LEU A 10 20.32 37.95 -46.22
N ALA A 11 19.66 36.84 -45.84
CA ALA A 11 19.56 35.63 -46.66
C ALA A 11 18.40 34.75 -46.17
N LEU A 12 17.22 34.93 -46.78
CA LEU A 12 16.22 33.87 -46.93
C LEU A 12 16.84 32.77 -47.80
N PHE A 13 16.68 31.49 -47.45
CA PHE A 13 16.36 30.41 -48.41
C PHE A 13 16.07 29.07 -47.67
N THR A 14 14.80 28.67 -47.75
CA THR A 14 14.29 27.30 -48.06
C THR A 14 14.48 26.08 -47.14
N GLY A 15 13.36 25.36 -46.97
CA GLY A 15 13.27 23.92 -46.65
C GLY A 15 12.50 23.68 -45.36
N GLY A 16 11.20 23.40 -45.34
CA GLY A 16 10.59 22.09 -45.67
C GLY A 16 9.68 21.73 -44.47
N LEU A 17 8.37 21.71 -44.65
CA LEU A 17 7.57 20.50 -44.84
C LEU A 17 7.09 19.86 -43.51
N LEU A 18 5.78 20.01 -43.27
CA LEU A 18 4.81 19.10 -42.65
C LEU A 18 5.00 18.48 -41.25
N ALA A 19 3.90 18.59 -40.51
CA ALA A 19 3.18 17.53 -39.78
C ALA A 19 3.58 17.20 -38.34
N ALA A 20 2.62 17.50 -37.46
CA ALA A 20 2.08 16.63 -36.41
C ALA A 20 3.05 15.66 -35.72
N ALA A 21 3.40 15.98 -34.48
CA ALA A 21 3.82 14.99 -33.49
C ALA A 21 2.76 14.91 -32.39
N THR A 22 1.74 14.08 -32.62
CA THR A 22 0.92 13.53 -31.54
C THR A 22 1.84 12.72 -30.63
N LEU A 23 1.87 13.09 -29.35
CA LEU A 23 2.59 12.37 -28.31
C LEU A 23 1.95 10.98 -28.14
N THR A 24 2.50 9.96 -28.78
CA THR A 24 2.09 8.56 -28.54
C THR A 24 2.66 8.15 -27.18
N LEU A 25 1.78 7.93 -26.19
CA LEU A 25 2.14 7.19 -24.98
C LEU A 25 2.56 5.78 -25.43
N GLY A 26 3.87 5.53 -25.45
CA GLY A 26 4.39 4.18 -25.64
C GLY A 26 3.94 3.33 -24.46
N SER A 27 3.19 2.26 -24.74
CA SER A 27 2.87 1.22 -23.78
C SER A 27 4.17 0.70 -23.16
N ALA A 28 4.30 0.75 -21.84
CA ALA A 28 5.37 0.04 -21.15
C ALA A 28 5.34 -1.44 -21.56
N PRO A 29 6.50 -2.11 -21.74
CA PRO A 29 6.52 -3.53 -22.01
C PRO A 29 5.81 -4.25 -20.88
N GLY A 30 4.68 -4.90 -21.20
CA GLY A 30 3.94 -5.70 -20.26
C GLY A 30 4.83 -6.82 -19.74
N ALA A 31 4.92 -6.94 -18.41
CA ALA A 31 5.51 -8.13 -17.80
C ALA A 31 4.68 -9.34 -18.25
N THR A 32 5.24 -10.17 -19.13
CA THR A 32 4.62 -11.44 -19.51
C THR A 32 4.92 -12.46 -18.41
N ALA A 33 3.89 -13.10 -17.86
CA ALA A 33 4.07 -14.24 -16.98
C ALA A 33 4.93 -15.32 -17.66
N HIS A 34 5.77 -15.99 -16.89
CA HIS A 34 6.54 -17.14 -17.39
C HIS A 34 5.56 -18.22 -17.86
N PRO A 35 5.81 -18.92 -18.98
CA PRO A 35 4.98 -20.04 -19.39
C PRO A 35 4.78 -21.02 -18.23
N GLY A 36 3.53 -21.35 -17.92
CA GLY A 36 3.17 -22.18 -16.79
C GLY A 36 3.87 -23.54 -16.82
N HIS A 37 4.27 -24.04 -15.65
CA HIS A 37 4.80 -25.39 -15.51
C HIS A 37 3.72 -26.41 -15.95
N PRO A 38 4.06 -27.41 -16.78
CA PRO A 38 3.08 -28.43 -17.18
C PRO A 38 2.51 -29.12 -15.93
N GLY A 39 1.20 -28.99 -15.71
CA GLY A 39 0.49 -29.51 -14.53
C GLY A 39 -0.01 -28.45 -13.54
N HIS A 40 0.26 -27.16 -13.76
CA HIS A 40 -0.40 -26.08 -13.02
C HIS A 40 -1.55 -25.51 -13.85
N GLU A 41 -2.77 -25.85 -13.47
CA GLU A 41 -3.97 -25.13 -13.91
C GLU A 41 -4.02 -23.82 -13.13
N GLU A 42 -4.17 -22.70 -13.84
CA GLU A 42 -4.29 -21.39 -13.20
C GLU A 42 -5.58 -21.35 -12.38
N PRO A 43 -5.56 -20.91 -11.11
CA PRO A 43 -6.75 -20.82 -10.30
C PRO A 43 -7.78 -19.91 -10.99
N VAL A 44 -8.97 -20.45 -11.28
CA VAL A 44 -10.07 -19.64 -11.83
C VAL A 44 -10.85 -19.00 -10.67
N ALA A 45 -11.32 -17.77 -10.87
CA ALA A 45 -12.03 -17.03 -9.83
C ALA A 45 -13.28 -17.78 -9.31
N GLU A 46 -13.84 -18.65 -10.14
CA GLU A 46 -14.98 -19.54 -9.85
C GLU A 46 -14.71 -20.51 -8.69
N ASP A 47 -13.43 -20.82 -8.43
CA ASP A 47 -13.00 -21.71 -7.36
C ASP A 47 -12.91 -21.01 -5.99
N PHE A 48 -13.10 -19.69 -5.95
CA PHE A 48 -12.94 -18.88 -4.75
C PHE A 48 -14.22 -18.12 -4.39
N GLN A 49 -14.48 -18.00 -3.10
CA GLN A 49 -15.56 -17.17 -2.58
C GLN A 49 -14.98 -16.04 -1.73
N GLN A 50 -15.33 -14.79 -2.06
CA GLN A 50 -15.07 -13.66 -1.18
C GLN A 50 -16.09 -13.68 -0.04
N VAL A 51 -15.61 -13.85 1.19
CA VAL A 51 -16.42 -13.71 2.41
C VAL A 51 -16.04 -12.41 3.08
N THR A 52 -17.01 -11.52 3.26
CA THR A 52 -16.79 -10.28 4.01
C THR A 52 -16.75 -10.59 5.49
N LEU A 53 -15.64 -10.29 6.15
CA LEU A 53 -15.48 -10.47 7.60
C LEU A 53 -15.99 -9.25 8.36
N ALA A 54 -15.42 -8.09 8.05
CA ALA A 54 -15.76 -6.80 8.63
C ALA A 54 -15.78 -5.75 7.53
N LYS A 55 -16.58 -4.69 7.68
CA LYS A 55 -16.73 -3.65 6.64
C LYS A 55 -16.94 -2.28 7.25
N GLY A 56 -16.21 -1.31 6.71
CA GLY A 56 -16.31 0.09 7.09
C GLY A 56 -15.38 0.47 8.23
N ALA A 57 -15.14 1.77 8.38
CA ALA A 57 -14.18 2.32 9.33
C ALA A 57 -14.56 2.04 10.80
N GLU A 58 -15.86 1.93 11.12
CA GLU A 58 -16.31 1.60 12.47
C GLU A 58 -15.86 0.19 12.90
N GLU A 59 -15.95 -0.77 11.98
CA GLU A 59 -15.61 -2.18 12.23
C GLU A 59 -14.11 -2.46 12.05
N THR A 60 -13.43 -1.73 11.16
CA THR A 60 -12.04 -2.05 10.77
C THR A 60 -11.00 -1.03 11.24
N GLY A 61 -11.41 0.19 11.57
CA GLY A 61 -10.51 1.31 11.77
C GLY A 61 -9.71 1.61 10.51
N GLU A 62 -8.39 1.69 10.65
CA GLU A 62 -7.43 1.75 9.55
C GLU A 62 -6.65 0.41 9.51
N PRO A 63 -7.19 -0.64 8.85
CA PRO A 63 -6.68 -2.00 9.01
C PRO A 63 -5.30 -2.20 8.37
N MET A 64 -4.35 -2.80 9.11
CA MET A 64 -2.95 -2.99 8.67
C MET A 64 -2.60 -4.45 8.39
N SER A 65 -2.91 -5.36 9.32
CA SER A 65 -2.60 -6.79 9.24
C SER A 65 -3.65 -7.65 9.91
N LEU A 66 -3.76 -8.93 9.50
CA LEU A 66 -4.70 -9.91 10.05
C LEU A 66 -4.05 -11.28 10.28
N ALA A 67 -4.61 -12.04 11.22
CA ALA A 67 -4.28 -13.44 11.46
C ALA A 67 -5.54 -14.24 11.80
N VAL A 68 -5.68 -15.42 11.20
CA VAL A 68 -6.82 -16.33 11.43
C VAL A 68 -6.50 -17.27 12.58
N LEU A 69 -7.40 -17.36 13.55
CA LEU A 69 -7.30 -18.26 14.70
C LEU A 69 -7.85 -19.66 14.37
N PRO A 70 -7.50 -20.70 15.15
CA PRO A 70 -7.97 -22.08 14.92
C PRO A 70 -9.49 -22.24 14.91
N ASP A 71 -10.22 -21.38 15.62
CA ASP A 71 -11.70 -21.35 15.65
C ASP A 71 -12.32 -20.56 14.48
N ARG A 72 -11.50 -20.11 13.53
CA ARG A 72 -11.83 -19.26 12.36
C ARG A 72 -12.26 -17.83 12.71
N SER A 73 -12.12 -17.40 13.95
CA SER A 73 -12.13 -15.96 14.22
C SER A 73 -10.86 -15.32 13.67
N VAL A 74 -10.92 -14.03 13.37
CA VAL A 74 -9.82 -13.29 12.74
C VAL A 74 -9.43 -12.12 13.61
N LEU A 75 -8.17 -12.11 14.05
CA LEU A 75 -7.56 -10.92 14.62
C LEU A 75 -7.17 -9.98 13.49
N HIS A 76 -7.42 -8.69 13.68
CA HIS A 76 -6.84 -7.67 12.81
C HIS A 76 -6.41 -6.44 13.62
N THR A 77 -5.41 -5.75 13.09
CA THR A 77 -4.83 -4.54 13.68
C THR A 77 -5.36 -3.32 12.95
N SER A 78 -5.62 -2.26 13.70
CA SER A 78 -5.83 -0.90 13.17
C SER A 78 -4.61 -0.05 13.48
N ARG A 79 -4.16 0.78 12.53
CA ARG A 79 -2.97 1.64 12.68
C ARG A 79 -3.03 2.49 13.95
N SER A 80 -4.24 2.90 14.35
CA SER A 80 -4.56 3.64 15.58
C SER A 80 -4.22 2.93 16.90
N GLY A 81 -3.76 1.68 16.88
CA GLY A 81 -3.39 0.92 18.08
C GLY A 81 -4.43 -0.08 18.55
N GLU A 82 -5.55 -0.23 17.84
CA GLU A 82 -6.63 -1.15 18.23
C GLU A 82 -6.37 -2.55 17.64
N LEU A 83 -6.34 -3.56 18.51
CA LEU A 83 -6.45 -4.96 18.12
C LEU A 83 -7.92 -5.36 18.17
N ARG A 84 -8.48 -5.75 17.03
CA ARG A 84 -9.86 -6.18 16.87
C ARG A 84 -9.92 -7.67 16.58
N ILE A 85 -11.05 -8.29 16.91
CA ILE A 85 -11.36 -9.67 16.57
C ILE A 85 -12.75 -9.75 15.95
N THR A 86 -12.85 -10.45 14.84
CA THR A 86 -14.10 -10.72 14.10
C THR A 86 -14.40 -12.21 14.15
N ASP A 87 -15.60 -12.59 14.57
CA ASP A 87 -16.00 -14.00 14.61
C ASP A 87 -16.45 -14.51 13.22
N SER A 88 -16.75 -15.81 13.11
CA SER A 88 -17.20 -16.42 11.85
C SER A 88 -18.59 -15.95 11.39
N ALA A 89 -19.35 -15.26 12.25
CA ALA A 89 -20.64 -14.66 11.90
C ALA A 89 -20.48 -13.19 11.45
N GLY A 90 -19.27 -12.63 11.51
CA GLY A 90 -18.97 -11.25 11.11
C GLY A 90 -19.14 -10.22 12.22
N ASN A 91 -19.29 -10.64 13.48
CA ASN A 91 -19.34 -9.69 14.60
C ASN A 91 -17.92 -9.27 14.98
N THR A 92 -17.62 -7.97 14.95
CA THR A 92 -16.31 -7.45 15.37
C THR A 92 -16.38 -6.80 16.74
N ARG A 93 -15.30 -6.93 17.50
CA ARG A 93 -15.08 -6.17 18.73
C ARG A 93 -13.61 -5.83 18.91
N ILE A 94 -13.33 -4.77 19.67
CA ILE A 94 -11.98 -4.49 20.14
C ILE A 94 -11.60 -5.52 21.20
N SER A 95 -10.45 -6.17 21.04
CA SER A 95 -9.90 -7.14 21.99
C SER A 95 -8.75 -6.55 22.82
N GLY A 96 -8.19 -5.42 22.41
CA GLY A 96 -7.19 -4.67 23.15
C GLY A 96 -6.79 -3.39 22.42
N THR A 97 -6.13 -2.49 23.14
CA THR A 97 -5.62 -1.23 22.58
C THR A 97 -4.22 -0.98 23.12
N LEU A 98 -3.29 -0.60 22.25
CA LEU A 98 -1.95 -0.17 22.61
C LEU A 98 -1.79 1.32 22.33
N PRO A 99 -1.12 2.08 23.21
CA PRO A 99 -0.65 3.41 22.85
C PRO A 99 0.42 3.27 21.76
N VAL A 100 0.29 4.05 20.69
CA VAL A 100 1.17 3.99 19.51
C VAL A 100 1.52 5.39 19.02
N TYR A 101 2.65 5.51 18.33
CA TYR A 101 2.99 6.67 17.50
C TYR A 101 2.44 6.47 16.08
N THR A 102 1.85 7.50 15.47
CA THR A 102 1.04 7.37 14.23
C THR A 102 1.23 8.52 13.24
N HIS A 103 2.42 9.12 13.15
CA HIS A 103 2.63 10.29 12.30
C HIS A 103 2.43 9.97 10.82
N ASP A 104 3.20 9.03 10.28
CA ASP A 104 3.17 8.59 8.90
C ASP A 104 2.65 7.14 8.83
N GLU A 105 3.50 6.22 8.36
CA GLU A 105 3.21 4.80 8.30
C GLU A 105 3.46 4.09 9.64
N GLU A 106 3.54 4.81 10.75
CA GLU A 106 3.66 4.20 12.08
C GLU A 106 2.30 3.86 12.69
N GLY A 107 2.32 2.94 13.66
CA GLY A 107 1.14 2.53 14.39
C GLY A 107 1.25 1.09 14.86
N LEU A 108 0.10 0.46 15.10
CA LEU A 108 0.03 -1.00 15.26
C LEU A 108 -0.05 -1.65 13.88
N GLN A 109 0.99 -2.41 13.55
CA GLN A 109 1.27 -2.86 12.19
C GLN A 109 0.99 -4.34 11.97
N GLY A 110 1.57 -5.19 12.81
CA GLY A 110 1.58 -6.64 12.59
C GLY A 110 0.90 -7.39 13.73
N VAL A 111 0.29 -8.53 13.37
CA VAL A 111 -0.18 -9.54 14.33
C VAL A 111 0.27 -10.93 13.88
N GLY A 112 0.85 -11.70 14.79
CA GLY A 112 1.21 -13.10 14.63
C GLY A 112 0.55 -13.95 15.72
N VAL A 113 0.21 -15.19 15.39
CA VAL A 113 -0.42 -16.15 16.31
C VAL A 113 0.58 -17.26 16.54
N ASP A 114 0.80 -17.61 17.81
CA ASP A 114 1.71 -18.70 18.16
C ASP A 114 1.17 -20.04 17.61
N PRO A 115 2.02 -20.94 17.08
CA PRO A 115 1.56 -22.26 16.61
C PRO A 115 0.80 -23.08 17.67
N ASP A 116 1.14 -22.92 18.94
CA ASP A 116 0.50 -23.58 20.08
C ASP A 116 -0.62 -22.71 20.71
N PHE A 117 -1.18 -21.74 19.97
CA PHE A 117 -2.22 -20.82 20.47
C PHE A 117 -3.42 -21.51 21.12
N ALA A 118 -3.79 -22.70 20.66
CA ALA A 118 -4.86 -23.49 21.26
C ALA A 118 -4.61 -23.82 22.74
N GLU A 119 -3.33 -23.93 23.13
CA GLU A 119 -2.86 -24.24 24.49
C GLU A 119 -2.46 -22.95 25.23
N ASN A 120 -1.63 -22.10 24.61
CA ASN A 120 -0.96 -21.00 25.30
C ASN A 120 -1.62 -19.62 25.13
N ARG A 121 -2.55 -19.48 24.17
CA ARG A 121 -3.25 -18.22 23.83
C ARG A 121 -2.31 -17.04 23.50
N ALA A 122 -1.08 -17.32 23.07
CA ALA A 122 -0.07 -16.30 22.81
C ALA A 122 -0.22 -15.68 21.40
N ILE A 123 -0.15 -14.35 21.35
CA ILE A 123 -0.08 -13.58 20.11
C ILE A 123 1.10 -12.61 20.19
N TYR A 124 1.60 -12.22 19.03
CA TYR A 124 2.71 -11.28 18.88
C TYR A 124 2.23 -10.06 18.11
N LEU A 125 2.56 -8.87 18.61
CA LEU A 125 2.21 -7.60 17.99
C LEU A 125 3.48 -6.84 17.60
N PHE A 126 3.48 -6.27 16.39
CA PHE A 126 4.52 -5.37 15.93
C PHE A 126 3.93 -3.96 15.85
N TYR A 127 4.51 -3.01 16.59
CA TYR A 127 3.96 -1.66 16.71
C TYR A 127 5.06 -0.61 16.95
N ALA A 128 4.74 0.65 16.64
CA ALA A 128 5.56 1.81 16.99
C ALA A 128 5.14 2.35 18.37
N PRO A 129 5.94 2.18 19.44
CA PRO A 129 5.63 2.73 20.74
C PRO A 129 5.77 4.27 20.73
N PRO A 130 5.02 4.99 21.58
CA PRO A 130 5.29 6.39 21.85
C PRO A 130 6.68 6.52 22.48
N MET A 131 7.51 7.37 21.89
CA MET A 131 8.85 7.72 22.35
C MET A 131 9.01 9.25 22.25
N ASP A 132 10.25 9.73 22.30
CA ASP A 132 10.57 11.16 22.22
C ASP A 132 10.63 11.71 20.78
N THR A 133 10.18 10.93 19.78
CA THR A 133 10.09 11.39 18.39
C THR A 133 9.04 12.51 18.30
N PRO A 134 9.40 13.71 17.80
CA PRO A 134 8.44 14.77 17.61
C PRO A 134 7.27 14.36 16.71
N ALA A 135 6.10 14.93 16.95
CA ALA A 135 5.03 14.90 15.98
C ALA A 135 5.32 15.96 14.90
N GLY A 136 5.09 15.62 13.64
CA GLY A 136 5.28 16.51 12.49
C GLY A 136 6.26 15.95 11.47
N ASP A 137 6.15 16.46 10.23
CA ASP A 137 7.07 16.14 9.15
C ASP A 137 8.52 16.48 9.51
N ALA A 138 9.45 15.93 8.73
CA ALA A 138 10.85 16.29 8.84
C ALA A 138 11.04 17.83 8.72
N PRO A 139 12.02 18.42 9.44
CA PRO A 139 12.26 19.85 9.37
C PRO A 139 12.57 20.31 7.94
N GLU A 140 11.87 21.34 7.48
CA GLU A 140 12.20 22.07 6.26
C GLU A 140 13.54 22.79 6.47
N THR A 141 14.63 22.28 5.90
CA THR A 141 15.95 22.92 5.96
C THR A 141 16.06 24.10 5.01
#